data_AF-A0A8C2SE18-F1
#
_entry.id   AF-A0A8C2SE18-F1
#
_cell.length_a   1.000
_cell.length_b   1.000
_cell.length_c   1.000
_cell.angle_alpha   90.00
_cell.angle_beta   90.00
_cell.angle_gamma   90.00
#
_symmetry.space_group_name_H-M   'P 1'
#
loop_
_entity.id
_entity.type
_entity.pdbx_description
1 polymer ?
#
loop_
_entity_poly.entity_id
_entity_poly.type
_entity_poly.pdbx_seq_one_letter_code
_entity_poly.pdbx_strand_id
1 'polypeptide(L)'
;MTPEQSANLLKWAANSFEAAMFINYEQVNMGDRFGQIMIENLRRRQCDLAGVETCKSLESQRERLLSSGWESASAIDMMELYSRLPRAEVIRIESLEFLDEMELLEQLMQHYCLCWATKGGSELGR
;
A
#
# COMPACT_ATOMS: atom_id res chain seq x y z
N MET A 1 -5.94 -12.45 4.80
CA MET A 1 -7.12 -12.78 3.98
C MET A 1 -6.67 -13.16 2.59
N THR A 2 -7.39 -14.04 1.90
CA THR A 2 -7.08 -14.41 0.52
C THR A 2 -7.41 -13.24 -0.44
N PRO A 3 -6.89 -13.24 -1.69
CA PRO A 3 -7.24 -12.23 -2.69
C PRO A 3 -8.75 -12.12 -2.95
N GLU A 4 -9.45 -13.26 -2.93
CA GLU A 4 -10.91 -13.29 -3.09
C GLU A 4 -11.64 -12.61 -1.92
N GLN A 5 -11.19 -12.86 -0.69
CA GLN A 5 -11.78 -12.26 0.50
C GLN A 5 -11.59 -10.74 0.54
N SER A 6 -10.39 -10.25 0.18
CA SER A 6 -10.15 -8.80 0.13
C SER A 6 -10.92 -8.13 -1.00
N ALA A 7 -11.00 -8.76 -2.18
CA ALA A 7 -11.83 -8.26 -3.28
C ALA A 7 -13.32 -8.18 -2.90
N ASN A 8 -13.85 -9.20 -2.21
CA ASN A 8 -15.23 -9.21 -1.72
C ASN A 8 -15.48 -8.09 -0.69
N LEU A 9 -14.52 -7.83 0.20
CA LEU A 9 -14.60 -6.72 1.15
C LEU A 9 -14.62 -5.36 0.44
N LEU A 10 -13.71 -5.14 -0.51
CA LEU A 10 -13.65 -3.92 -1.31
C LEU A 10 -14.94 -3.69 -2.08
N LYS A 11 -15.48 -4.75 -2.69
CA LYS A 11 -16.74 -4.72 -3.44
C LYS A 11 -17.94 -4.45 -2.55
N TRP A 12 -18.00 -5.07 -1.38
CA TRP A 12 -19.04 -4.78 -0.39
C TRP A 12 -19.00 -3.32 0.04
N ALA A 13 -17.83 -2.77 0.34
CA ALA A 13 -17.69 -1.36 0.72
C ALA A 13 -18.14 -0.43 -0.42
N ALA A 14 -17.68 -0.67 -1.65
CA ALA A 14 -18.08 0.11 -2.82
C ALA A 14 -19.60 0.06 -3.08
N ASN A 15 -20.26 -1.07 -2.80
CA ASN A 15 -21.71 -1.22 -2.99
C ASN A 15 -22.55 -0.65 -1.83
N SER A 16 -21.97 -0.54 -0.63
CA SER A 16 -22.69 -0.11 0.57
C SER A 16 -22.84 1.40 0.66
N PHE A 17 -21.98 2.16 -0.03
CA PHE A 17 -21.94 3.61 0.04
C PHE A 17 -22.04 4.22 -1.37
N GLU A 18 -22.86 5.27 -1.49
CA GLU A 18 -22.98 6.06 -2.72
C GLU A 18 -21.73 6.93 -2.93
N ALA A 19 -21.30 7.63 -1.87
CA ALA A 19 -20.06 8.40 -1.82
C ALA A 19 -19.14 7.85 -0.74
N ALA A 20 -17.91 7.47 -1.11
CA ALA A 20 -16.94 6.89 -0.17
C ALA A 20 -15.49 7.05 -0.63
N MET A 21 -14.57 6.88 0.33
CA MET A 21 -13.13 6.72 0.10
C MET A 21 -12.63 5.46 0.82
N PHE A 22 -11.72 4.73 0.20
CA PHE A 22 -10.99 3.63 0.81
C PHE A 22 -9.51 3.97 0.87
N ILE A 23 -8.87 3.66 2.00
CA ILE A 23 -7.42 3.73 2.14
C ILE A 23 -6.91 2.33 2.40
N ASN A 24 -5.90 1.93 1.65
CA ASN A 24 -5.23 0.64 1.80
C ASN A 24 -3.72 0.89 1.96
N TYR A 25 -3.15 0.39 3.05
CA TYR A 25 -1.72 0.41 3.31
C TYR A 25 -1.25 -1.03 3.53
N GLU A 26 -0.41 -1.52 2.64
CA GLU A 26 0.15 -2.86 2.71
C GLU A 26 1.40 -2.98 1.81
N GLN A 27 1.93 -4.19 1.70
CA GLN A 27 3.10 -4.46 0.88
C GLN A 27 2.85 -4.23 -0.62
N VAL A 28 3.93 -3.93 -1.33
CA VAL A 28 3.99 -3.81 -2.80
C VAL A 28 5.33 -4.36 -3.29
N ASN A 29 5.46 -4.59 -4.60
CA ASN A 29 6.71 -5.06 -5.23
C ASN A 29 7.22 -6.40 -4.68
N MET A 30 6.32 -7.26 -4.17
CA MET A 30 6.68 -8.51 -3.48
C MET A 30 7.25 -9.63 -4.37
N GLY A 31 7.42 -9.36 -5.67
CA GLY A 31 7.90 -10.33 -6.66
C GLY A 31 9.43 -10.44 -6.76
N ASP A 32 10.18 -9.53 -6.14
CA ASP A 32 11.64 -9.52 -6.24
C ASP A 32 12.32 -10.35 -5.11
N ARG A 33 13.66 -10.33 -5.07
CA ARG A 33 14.43 -11.08 -4.07
C ARG A 33 14.17 -10.61 -2.65
N PHE A 34 13.99 -9.31 -2.42
CA PHE A 34 13.73 -8.75 -1.11
C PHE A 34 12.32 -9.10 -0.63
N GLY A 35 11.32 -8.99 -1.50
CA GLY A 35 9.96 -9.46 -1.25
C GLY A 35 9.92 -10.94 -0.84
N GLN A 36 10.69 -11.81 -1.50
CA GLN A 36 10.79 -13.22 -1.09
C GLN A 36 11.41 -13.40 0.31
N ILE A 37 12.47 -12.66 0.63
CA ILE A 37 13.08 -12.68 1.97
C ILE A 37 12.06 -12.21 3.02
N MET A 38 11.28 -11.18 2.72
CA MET A 38 10.24 -10.65 3.60
C MET A 38 9.14 -11.68 3.87
N ILE A 39 8.66 -12.38 2.83
CA ILE A 39 7.67 -13.47 2.96
C ILE A 39 8.23 -14.60 3.84
N GLU A 40 9.47 -15.02 3.60
CA GLU A 40 10.11 -16.08 4.39
C GLU A 40 10.25 -15.67 5.86
N ASN A 41 10.66 -14.44 6.13
CA ASN A 41 10.80 -13.90 7.49
C ASN A 41 9.46 -13.87 8.24
N LEU A 42 8.36 -13.52 7.57
CA LEU A 42 7.03 -13.55 8.18
C LEU A 42 6.54 -14.99 8.44
N ARG A 43 6.78 -15.90 7.50
CA ARG A 43 6.44 -17.32 7.66
C ARG A 43 7.17 -17.97 8.84
N ARG A 44 8.44 -17.63 9.06
CA ARG A 44 9.21 -18.07 10.24
C ARG A 44 8.57 -17.62 11.57
N ARG A 45 7.78 -16.55 11.54
CA ARG A 45 7.01 -16.03 12.69
C ARG A 45 5.55 -16.52 12.69
N GLN A 46 5.24 -17.57 11.92
CA GLN A 46 3.90 -18.16 11.81
C GLN A 46 2.86 -17.15 11.27
N CYS A 47 3.31 -16.18 10.48
CA CYS A 47 2.47 -15.18 9.82
C CYS A 47 2.56 -15.37 8.30
N ASP A 48 1.54 -15.97 7.69
CA ASP A 48 1.49 -16.16 6.24
C ASP A 48 0.68 -15.03 5.56
N LEU A 49 1.25 -14.48 4.49
CA LEU A 49 0.61 -13.44 3.69
C LEU A 49 -0.27 -14.08 2.61
N ALA A 50 -1.44 -14.57 3.01
CA ALA A 50 -2.38 -15.25 2.11
C ALA A 50 -2.80 -14.43 0.87
N GLY A 51 -2.64 -13.10 0.90
CA GLY A 51 -2.98 -12.19 -0.19
C GLY A 51 -1.80 -11.65 -0.99
N VAL A 52 -0.57 -12.16 -0.79
CA VAL A 52 0.66 -11.57 -1.34
C VAL A 52 0.68 -11.47 -2.86
N GLU A 53 -0.08 -12.33 -3.56
CA GLU A 53 -0.21 -12.27 -5.01
C GLU A 53 -0.78 -10.93 -5.51
N THR A 54 -1.58 -10.26 -4.67
CA THR A 54 -2.12 -8.93 -5.00
C THR A 54 -1.12 -7.79 -4.76
N CYS A 55 0.00 -8.06 -4.09
CA CYS A 55 1.06 -7.10 -3.75
C CYS A 55 2.18 -7.05 -4.80
N LYS A 56 1.86 -7.29 -6.08
CA LYS A 56 2.86 -7.43 -7.15
C LYS A 56 3.48 -6.09 -7.55
N SER A 57 2.68 -5.05 -7.65
CA SER A 57 3.08 -3.69 -8.06
C SER A 57 2.02 -2.65 -7.69
N LEU A 58 2.38 -1.36 -7.75
CA LEU A 58 1.42 -0.27 -7.57
C LEU A 58 0.26 -0.35 -8.58
N GLU A 59 0.51 -0.81 -9.81
CA GLU A 59 -0.54 -1.03 -10.81
C GLU A 59 -1.51 -2.12 -10.38
N SER A 60 -1.02 -3.25 -9.86
CA SER A 60 -1.91 -4.32 -9.37
C SER A 60 -2.77 -3.87 -8.18
N GLN A 61 -2.24 -2.99 -7.33
CA GLN A 61 -2.99 -2.41 -6.22
C GLN A 61 -4.12 -1.49 -6.70
N ARG A 62 -3.85 -0.64 -7.70
CA ARG A 62 -4.88 0.22 -8.32
C ARG A 62 -5.93 -0.61 -9.04
N GLU A 63 -5.52 -1.59 -9.83
CA GLU A 63 -6.43 -2.48 -10.57
C GLU A 63 -7.37 -3.23 -9.63
N ARG A 64 -6.87 -3.71 -8.48
CA ARG A 64 -7.71 -4.37 -7.46
C ARG A 64 -8.80 -3.46 -6.92
N LEU A 65 -8.51 -2.18 -6.72
CA LEU A 65 -9.51 -1.19 -6.29
C LEU A 65 -10.53 -0.92 -7.41
N LEU A 66 -10.06 -0.60 -8.62
CA LEU A 66 -10.93 -0.29 -9.76
C LEU A 66 -11.86 -1.45 -10.12
N SER A 67 -11.32 -2.67 -10.22
CA SER A 67 -12.10 -3.88 -10.51
C SER A 67 -13.11 -4.26 -9.42
N SER A 68 -12.96 -3.70 -8.21
CA SER A 68 -13.89 -3.91 -7.08
C SER A 68 -15.02 -2.86 -7.01
N GLY A 69 -15.17 -1.99 -8.02
CA GLY A 69 -16.28 -1.03 -8.11
C GLY A 69 -15.95 0.38 -7.62
N TRP A 70 -14.66 0.71 -7.47
CA TRP A 70 -14.20 2.06 -7.19
C TRP A 70 -14.00 2.85 -8.50
N GLU A 71 -14.30 4.15 -8.50
CA GLU A 71 -14.26 4.99 -9.72
C GLU A 71 -12.87 5.55 -10.01
N SER A 72 -12.11 5.85 -8.96
CA SER A 72 -10.72 6.28 -9.06
C SER A 72 -9.85 5.50 -8.09
N ALA A 73 -8.58 5.33 -8.45
CA ALA A 73 -7.58 4.71 -7.59
C ALA A 73 -6.21 5.32 -7.85
N SER A 74 -5.50 5.62 -6.76
CA SER A 74 -4.13 6.11 -6.75
C SER A 74 -3.31 5.27 -5.79
N ALA A 75 -2.01 5.17 -6.07
CA ALA A 75 -1.07 4.42 -5.25
C ALA A 75 0.30 5.10 -5.33
N ILE A 76 1.00 5.12 -4.20
CA ILE A 76 2.37 5.63 -4.08
C ILE A 76 3.15 4.65 -3.19
N ASP A 77 4.39 4.33 -3.55
CA ASP A 77 5.25 3.58 -2.62
C ASP A 77 5.71 4.49 -1.47
N MET A 78 6.13 3.89 -0.35
CA MET A 78 6.45 4.68 0.83
C MET A 78 7.75 5.47 0.68
N MET A 79 8.62 5.09 -0.26
CA MET A 79 9.85 5.84 -0.52
C MET A 79 9.53 7.14 -1.26
N GLU A 80 8.66 7.06 -2.27
CA GLU A 80 8.15 8.23 -2.97
C GLU A 80 7.37 9.14 -2.01
N LEU A 81 6.54 8.59 -1.12
CA LEU A 81 5.84 9.36 -0.08
C LEU A 81 6.84 10.06 0.86
N TYR A 82 7.84 9.33 1.36
CA TYR A 82 8.87 9.86 2.24
C TYR A 82 9.63 11.03 1.59
N SER A 83 10.00 10.88 0.31
CA SER A 83 10.69 11.92 -0.47
C SER A 83 9.89 13.22 -0.64
N ARG A 84 8.55 13.15 -0.49
CA ARG A 84 7.62 14.27 -0.62
C ARG A 84 7.23 14.90 0.72
N LEU A 85 7.73 14.39 1.84
CA LEU A 85 7.46 14.98 3.15
C LEU A 85 8.03 16.40 3.24
N PRO A 86 7.40 17.31 4.02
CA PRO A 86 7.98 18.61 4.31
C PRO A 86 9.38 18.45 4.90
N ARG A 87 10.36 19.20 4.39
CA ARG A 87 11.77 19.09 4.82
C ARG A 87 11.95 19.25 6.33
N ALA A 88 11.13 20.08 6.97
CA ALA A 88 11.13 20.26 8.41
C ALA A 88 10.77 18.97 9.17
N GLU A 89 9.82 18.18 8.65
CA GLU A 89 9.43 16.90 9.23
C GLU A 89 10.50 15.83 9.03
N VAL A 90 11.12 15.78 7.84
CA VAL A 90 12.24 14.87 7.57
C VAL A 90 13.39 15.11 8.54
N ILE A 91 13.85 16.36 8.68
CA ILE A 91 14.91 16.73 9.64
C ILE A 91 14.51 16.38 11.08
N ARG A 92 13.25 16.64 11.45
CA ARG A 92 12.76 16.34 12.79
C ARG A 92 12.79 14.84 13.08
N ILE A 93 12.42 14.00 12.11
CA ILE A 93 12.38 12.54 12.27
C ILE A 93 13.80 11.94 12.25
N GLU A 94 14.63 12.32 11.26
CA GLU A 94 16.00 11.79 11.10
C GLU A 94 16.95 12.22 12.23
N SER A 95 16.59 13.25 13.02
CA SER A 95 17.36 13.64 14.21
C SER A 95 17.02 12.84 15.47
N LEU A 96 15.98 11.99 15.44
CA LEU A 96 15.59 11.16 16.60
C LEU A 96 16.51 9.95 16.76
N GLU A 97 16.88 9.30 15.65
CA GLU A 97 17.72 8.10 15.64
C GLU A 97 18.73 8.21 14.50
N PHE A 98 19.99 7.88 14.80
CA PHE A 98 21.02 7.79 13.77
C PHE A 98 20.84 6.50 12.96
N LEU A 99 20.71 6.64 11.65
CA LEU A 99 20.63 5.53 10.70
C LEU A 99 21.81 5.62 9.72
N ASP A 100 22.68 4.63 9.73
CA ASP A 100 23.83 4.52 8.86
C ASP A 100 23.54 3.79 7.54
N GLU A 101 22.58 2.85 7.53
CA GLU A 101 22.18 2.06 6.37
C GLU A 101 20.90 2.58 5.70
N MET A 102 20.99 3.73 5.02
CA MET A 102 19.86 4.34 4.31
C MET A 102 19.31 3.46 3.18
N GLU A 103 20.15 2.64 2.56
CA GLU A 103 19.77 1.73 1.49
C GLU A 103 18.78 0.66 1.97
N LEU A 104 18.88 0.21 3.23
CA LEU A 104 17.93 -0.73 3.81
C LEU A 104 16.56 -0.09 4.05
N LEU A 105 16.55 1.18 4.49
CA LEU A 105 15.31 1.94 4.65
C LEU A 105 14.64 2.17 3.30
N GLU A 106 15.41 2.57 2.28
CA GLU A 106 14.90 2.72 0.92
C GLU A 106 14.29 1.41 0.40
N GLN A 107 15.02 0.30 0.54
CA GLN A 107 14.55 -1.01 0.10
C GLN A 107 13.27 -1.42 0.83
N LEU A 108 13.19 -1.18 2.15
CA LEU A 108 11.99 -1.45 2.94
C LEU A 108 10.80 -0.58 2.49
N MET A 109 11.02 0.72 2.29
CA MET A 109 9.99 1.69 1.91
C MET A 109 9.46 1.44 0.50
N GLN A 110 10.29 0.98 -0.43
CA GLN A 110 9.87 0.57 -1.78
C GLN A 110 8.98 -0.69 -1.78
N HIS A 111 8.91 -1.42 -0.67
CA HIS A 111 8.09 -2.63 -0.50
C HIS A 111 6.80 -2.41 0.27
N TYR A 112 6.45 -1.16 0.58
CA TYR A 112 5.13 -0.77 1.08
C TYR A 112 4.53 0.31 0.20
N CYS A 113 3.21 0.36 0.15
CA CYS A 113 2.48 1.40 -0.56
C CYS A 113 1.32 1.95 0.26
N LEU A 114 0.98 3.20 -0.02
CA LEU A 114 -0.27 3.81 0.37
C LEU A 114 -1.13 3.93 -0.89
N CYS A 115 -2.29 3.29 -0.87
CA CYS A 115 -3.29 3.37 -1.93
C CYS A 115 -4.56 4.04 -1.41
N TRP A 116 -5.21 4.80 -2.26
CA TRP A 116 -6.53 5.33 -1.97
C TRP A 116 -7.44 5.29 -3.20
N ALA A 117 -8.72 5.05 -2.97
CA ALA A 117 -9.73 5.00 -3.99
C ALA A 117 -10.96 5.80 -3.57
N THR A 118 -11.69 6.35 -4.54
CA THR A 118 -12.92 7.10 -4.29
C THR A 118 -14.04 6.66 -5.25
N LYS A 119 -15.27 6.88 -4.80
CA LYS A 119 -16.51 6.69 -5.56
C LYS A 119 -17.50 7.78 -5.15
N GLY A 120 -18.25 8.36 -6.11
CA GLY A 120 -19.34 9.31 -5.84
C GLY A 120 -18.88 10.65 -5.24
N GLY A 121 -17.61 11.02 -5.45
CA GLY A 121 -16.98 12.21 -4.84
C GLY A 121 -17.06 13.50 -5.66
N SER A 122 -17.72 13.49 -6.83
CA SER A 122 -17.67 14.62 -7.79
C SER A 122 -18.14 15.96 -7.21
N GLU A 123 -19.04 15.94 -6.23
CA GLU A 123 -19.56 17.15 -5.56
C GLU A 123 -18.76 17.55 -4.30
N LEU A 124 -17.83 16.70 -3.83
CA LEU A 124 -17.08 16.87 -2.58
C LEU A 124 -15.59 17.19 -2.80
N GLY A 125 -15.06 16.94 -4.01
CA GLY A 125 -13.68 17.25 -4.38
C GLY A 125 -13.08 16.17 -5.29
N ARG A 126 -12.12 16.56 -6.14
CA ARG A 126 -11.25 15.63 -6.87
C ARG A 126 -9.95 15.42 -6.12
#